data_AF-A0A7R9QU77-F1
#
_entry.id   AF-A0A7R9QU77-F1
#
_cell.length_a   1.000
_cell.length_b   1.000
_cell.length_c   1.000
_cell.angle_alpha   90.00
_cell.angle_beta   90.00
_cell.angle_gamma   90.00
#
_symmetry.space_group_name_H-M   'P 1'
#
loop_
_entity.id
_entity.type
_entity.pdbx_description
1 polymer ?
#
loop_
_entity_poly.entity_id
_entity_poly.type
_entity_poly.pdbx_seq_one_letter_code
_entity_poly.pdbx_strand_id
1 'polypeptide(L)'
;SDVYHAYQIVGSHGIPDNQIIVFHFDDIADHKLNPTLGVVINRPNGTDVYHGVPKDYVGADVNPKTFLKVLSGDQELANAGRKVLKSGPDDHVFIFFDDHGSMFDKLLPKDINIYATTASLPTENSYQWDLDST
;
A
#
# COMPACT_ATOMS: atom_id res chain seq x y z
N SER A 1 7.76 3.61 3.83
CA SER A 1 8.58 3.78 2.61
C SER A 1 8.39 2.60 1.66
N ASP A 2 8.12 1.40 2.19
CA ASP A 2 7.99 0.18 1.38
C ASP A 2 6.82 0.23 0.39
N VAL A 3 5.67 0.78 0.79
CA VAL A 3 4.53 1.00 -0.14
C VAL A 3 4.93 1.86 -1.34
N TYR A 4 5.72 2.91 -1.11
CA TYR A 4 6.19 3.80 -2.18
C TYR A 4 7.17 3.07 -3.09
N HIS A 5 8.09 2.29 -2.53
CA HIS A 5 9.02 1.49 -3.30
C HIS A 5 8.31 0.40 -4.12
N ALA A 6 7.31 -0.26 -3.55
CA ALA A 6 6.46 -1.23 -4.26
C ALA A 6 5.74 -0.58 -5.45
N TYR A 7 5.21 0.65 -5.28
CA TYR A 7 4.63 1.44 -6.36
C TYR A 7 5.64 1.66 -7.50
N GLN A 8 6.87 2.09 -7.19
CA GLN A 8 7.91 2.28 -8.20
C GLN A 8 8.23 0.99 -8.95
N ILE A 9 8.30 -0.15 -8.24
CA ILE A 9 8.55 -1.46 -8.85
C ILE A 9 7.44 -1.82 -9.83
N VAL A 10 6.16 -1.78 -9.42
CA VAL A 10 5.07 -2.18 -10.31
C VAL A 10 4.93 -1.24 -11.52
N GLY A 11 5.13 0.07 -11.32
CA GLY A 11 5.12 1.06 -12.40
C GLY A 11 6.25 0.83 -13.40
N SER A 12 7.48 0.55 -12.92
CA SER A 12 8.62 0.24 -13.80
C SER A 12 8.45 -1.02 -14.63
N HIS A 13 7.59 -1.95 -14.20
CA HIS A 13 7.23 -3.17 -14.94
C HIS A 13 5.98 -3.01 -15.82
N GLY A 14 5.48 -1.77 -15.98
CA GLY A 14 4.46 -1.43 -16.97
C GLY A 14 3.03 -1.51 -16.47
N ILE A 15 2.78 -1.65 -15.16
CA ILE A 15 1.44 -1.51 -14.62
C ILE A 15 1.07 0.00 -14.59
N PRO A 16 0.04 0.43 -15.32
CA PRO A 16 -0.35 1.85 -15.38
C PRO A 16 -1.00 2.33 -14.07
N ASP A 17 -0.86 3.62 -13.76
CA ASP A 17 -1.42 4.24 -12.53
C ASP A 17 -2.92 4.03 -12.34
N ASN A 18 -3.69 3.89 -13.43
CA ASN A 18 -5.12 3.64 -13.35
C ASN A 18 -5.47 2.23 -12.87
N GLN A 19 -4.49 1.32 -12.82
CA GLN A 19 -4.60 -0.05 -12.30
C GLN A 19 -3.90 -0.23 -10.93
N ILE A 20 -3.30 0.84 -10.39
CA ILE A 20 -2.66 0.83 -9.07
C ILE A 20 -3.49 1.69 -8.12
N ILE A 21 -3.82 1.16 -6.95
CA ILE A 21 -4.53 1.87 -5.89
C ILE A 21 -3.60 1.96 -4.68
N VAL A 22 -3.25 3.17 -4.25
CA VAL A 22 -2.31 3.35 -3.13
C VAL A 22 -3.00 3.91 -1.90
N PHE A 23 -2.81 3.22 -0.77
CA PHE A 23 -3.20 3.66 0.56
C PHE A 23 -1.93 4.05 1.33
N HIS A 24 -1.86 5.30 1.80
CA HIS A 24 -0.74 5.77 2.63
C HIS A 24 -1.15 6.99 3.42
N PHE A 25 -0.69 7.15 4.65
CA PHE A 25 -1.12 8.29 5.49
C PHE A 25 -0.65 9.64 4.94
N ASP A 26 0.39 9.66 4.11
CA ASP A 26 0.95 10.85 3.47
C ASP A 26 1.51 11.90 4.46
N ASP A 27 1.99 11.46 5.61
CA ASP A 27 2.47 12.31 6.71
C ASP A 27 3.99 12.32 6.89
N ILE A 28 4.74 11.59 6.03
CA ILE A 28 6.20 11.42 6.12
C ILE A 28 6.97 12.43 5.26
N ALA A 29 6.63 12.56 3.98
CA ALA A 29 7.43 13.32 3.02
C ALA A 29 7.60 14.80 3.43
N ASP A 30 6.53 15.42 3.91
CA ASP A 30 6.53 16.82 4.34
C ASP A 30 6.61 16.98 5.88
N HIS A 31 6.96 15.92 6.61
CA HIS A 31 7.07 15.96 8.06
C HIS A 31 8.19 16.92 8.50
N LYS A 32 7.99 17.66 9.59
CA LYS A 32 8.99 18.59 10.13
C LYS A 32 10.30 17.91 10.55
N LEU A 33 10.25 16.62 10.86
CA LEU A 33 11.42 15.81 11.21
C LEU A 33 12.06 15.13 10.00
N ASN A 34 11.48 15.24 8.80
CA ASN A 34 12.12 14.73 7.60
C ASN A 34 13.29 15.67 7.23
N PRO A 35 14.55 15.21 7.29
CA PRO A 35 15.71 16.04 6.95
C PRO A 35 15.73 16.45 5.47
N THR A 36 15.04 15.69 4.61
CA THR A 36 14.94 15.97 3.16
C THR A 36 13.47 16.05 2.75
N LEU A 37 12.86 17.22 2.97
CA LEU A 37 11.44 17.48 2.67
C LEU A 37 11.08 17.08 1.23
N GLY A 38 9.92 16.43 1.09
CA GLY A 38 9.40 15.94 -0.19
C GLY A 38 10.08 14.67 -0.71
N VAL A 39 11.10 14.15 -0.02
CA VAL A 39 11.82 12.92 -0.41
C VAL A 39 11.59 11.85 0.64
N VAL A 40 11.37 10.61 0.18
CA VAL A 40 11.35 9.42 1.03
C VAL A 40 12.23 8.36 0.38
N ILE A 41 13.12 7.75 1.16
CA ILE A 41 14.00 6.66 0.71
C ILE A 41 13.58 5.34 1.36
N ASN A 42 13.91 4.21 0.73
CA ASN A 42 13.63 2.86 1.25
C ASN A 42 14.88 2.01 1.54
N ARG A 43 16.07 2.61 1.44
CA ARG A 43 17.36 1.99 1.77
C ARG A 43 18.43 3.08 1.91
N PRO A 44 19.56 2.83 2.60
CA PRO A 44 20.65 3.78 2.74
C PRO A 44 21.20 4.19 1.38
N ASN A 45 21.41 5.50 1.18
CA ASN A 45 21.83 6.08 -0.11
C ASN A 45 20.91 5.69 -1.28
N GLY A 46 19.64 5.37 -1.00
CA GLY A 46 18.63 5.05 -1.98
C GLY A 46 18.16 6.29 -2.75
N THR A 47 17.47 6.04 -3.87
CA THR A 47 16.77 7.09 -4.61
C THR A 47 15.46 7.45 -3.92
N ASP A 48 14.93 8.63 -4.23
CA ASP A 48 13.56 8.98 -3.83
C ASP A 48 12.57 7.95 -4.39
N VAL A 49 11.70 7.44 -3.53
CA VAL A 49 10.60 6.53 -3.91
C VAL A 49 9.24 7.21 -3.81
N TYR A 50 9.15 8.44 -3.26
CA TYR A 50 7.87 9.14 -3.07
C TYR A 50 7.35 9.82 -4.34
N HIS A 51 8.22 10.28 -5.24
CA HIS A 51 7.78 10.95 -6.47
C HIS A 51 6.76 10.14 -7.27
N GLY A 52 5.73 10.81 -7.77
CA GLY A 52 4.71 10.21 -8.63
C GLY A 52 3.71 9.30 -7.92
N VAL A 53 3.93 8.92 -6.65
CA VAL A 53 3.00 8.06 -5.90
C VAL A 53 1.63 8.73 -5.83
N PRO A 54 0.55 8.06 -6.27
CA PRO A 54 -0.80 8.62 -6.24
C PRO A 54 -1.32 8.74 -4.80
N LYS A 55 -2.18 9.73 -4.58
CA LYS A 55 -2.84 10.00 -3.30
C LYS A 55 -4.29 9.50 -3.35
N ASP A 56 -4.49 8.23 -3.71
CA ASP A 56 -5.83 7.65 -3.89
C ASP A 56 -6.62 7.62 -2.58
N TYR A 57 -5.97 7.20 -1.49
CA TYR A 57 -6.51 7.17 -0.14
C TYR A 57 -5.43 7.60 0.86
N VAL A 58 -5.66 8.74 1.53
CA VAL A 58 -4.69 9.35 2.45
C VAL A 58 -5.32 9.73 3.79
N GLY A 59 -4.49 9.85 4.83
CA GLY A 59 -4.92 10.22 6.18
C GLY A 59 -6.06 9.33 6.69
N ALA A 60 -7.18 9.94 7.10
CA ALA A 60 -8.33 9.24 7.69
C ALA A 60 -9.01 8.23 6.74
N ASP A 61 -8.79 8.35 5.43
CA ASP A 61 -9.30 7.39 4.45
C ASP A 61 -8.56 6.04 4.50
N VAL A 62 -7.36 6.00 5.11
CA VAL A 62 -6.57 4.78 5.33
C VAL A 62 -7.14 4.01 6.52
N ASN A 63 -8.18 3.23 6.27
CA ASN A 63 -8.85 2.40 7.27
C ASN A 63 -9.43 1.12 6.68
N PRO A 64 -9.74 0.09 7.50
CA PRO A 64 -10.20 -1.22 7.03
C PRO A 64 -11.51 -1.15 6.23
N LYS A 65 -12.43 -0.25 6.60
CA LYS A 65 -13.73 -0.12 5.93
C LYS A 65 -13.56 0.40 4.49
N THR A 66 -12.73 1.42 4.31
CA THR A 66 -12.40 1.94 2.98
C THR A 66 -11.67 0.88 2.16
N PHE A 67 -10.70 0.19 2.75
CA PHE A 67 -9.95 -0.87 2.08
C PHE A 67 -10.86 -1.98 1.56
N LEU A 68 -11.79 -2.50 2.39
CA LEU A 68 -12.75 -3.52 1.97
C LEU A 68 -13.68 -3.03 0.86
N LYS A 69 -14.16 -1.78 0.93
CA LYS A 69 -14.97 -1.17 -0.14
C LYS A 69 -14.21 -1.06 -1.46
N VAL A 70 -12.91 -0.73 -1.40
CA VAL A 70 -12.06 -0.69 -2.59
C VAL A 70 -11.91 -2.07 -3.21
N LEU A 71 -11.62 -3.10 -2.39
CA LEU A 71 -11.50 -4.47 -2.87
C LEU A 71 -12.81 -5.01 -3.47
N SER A 72 -13.96 -4.63 -2.91
CA SER A 72 -15.26 -5.06 -3.43
C SER A 72 -15.72 -4.31 -4.68
N GLY A 73 -14.97 -3.31 -5.16
CA GLY A 73 -15.41 -2.46 -6.27
C GLY A 73 -16.67 -1.64 -5.93
N ASP A 74 -16.73 -1.10 -4.70
CA ASP A 74 -17.90 -0.40 -4.16
C ASP A 74 -18.37 0.74 -5.10
N GLN A 75 -19.64 0.68 -5.49
CA GLN A 75 -20.22 1.59 -6.47
C GLN A 75 -20.41 3.00 -5.92
N GLU A 76 -20.59 3.18 -4.60
CA GLU A 76 -20.71 4.53 -4.02
C GLU A 76 -19.36 5.27 -4.14
N LEU A 77 -18.26 4.60 -3.80
CA LEU A 77 -16.91 5.13 -3.99
C LEU A 77 -16.62 5.41 -5.47
N ALA A 78 -16.96 4.48 -6.36
CA ALA A 78 -16.76 4.64 -7.79
C ALA A 78 -17.55 5.83 -8.36
N ASN A 79 -18.82 5.99 -7.97
CA ASN A 79 -19.68 7.09 -8.38
C ASN A 79 -19.21 8.45 -7.80
N ALA A 80 -18.53 8.43 -6.65
CA ALA A 80 -17.84 9.59 -6.09
C ALA A 80 -16.50 9.91 -6.79
N GLY A 81 -16.15 9.20 -7.87
CA GLY A 81 -14.90 9.40 -8.61
C GLY A 81 -13.67 8.83 -7.92
N ARG A 82 -13.84 8.04 -6.85
CA ARG A 82 -12.71 7.37 -6.16
C ARG A 82 -12.30 6.11 -6.91
N LYS A 83 -11.01 5.80 -6.86
CA LYS A 83 -10.42 4.63 -7.52
C LYS A 83 -10.74 3.37 -6.71
N VAL A 84 -11.49 2.44 -7.28
CA VAL A 84 -11.81 1.14 -6.68
C VAL A 84 -11.33 0.01 -7.59
N LEU A 85 -11.21 -1.21 -7.06
CA LEU A 85 -10.88 -2.38 -7.87
C LEU A 85 -12.00 -2.65 -8.87
N LYS A 86 -11.64 -2.84 -10.14
CA LYS A 86 -12.57 -3.14 -11.24
C LYS A 86 -12.12 -4.37 -12.04
N SER A 87 -11.59 -5.37 -11.32
CA SER A 87 -11.08 -6.60 -11.93
C SER A 87 -12.19 -7.49 -12.47
N GLY A 88 -12.00 -8.02 -13.67
CA GLY A 88 -12.79 -9.11 -14.26
C GLY A 88 -12.32 -10.51 -13.83
N PRO A 89 -12.94 -11.56 -14.36
CA PRO A 89 -12.64 -12.95 -13.98
C PRO A 89 -11.24 -13.43 -14.42
N ASP A 90 -10.64 -12.80 -15.43
CA ASP A 90 -9.32 -13.16 -15.97
C ASP A 90 -8.20 -12.23 -15.48
N ASP A 91 -8.53 -11.24 -14.63
CA ASP A 91 -7.55 -10.29 -14.12
C ASP A 91 -6.80 -10.85 -12.92
N HIS A 92 -5.53 -10.46 -12.78
CA HIS A 92 -4.72 -10.77 -11.63
C HIS A 92 -4.67 -9.58 -10.67
N VAL A 93 -4.96 -9.82 -9.40
CA VAL A 93 -4.92 -8.80 -8.35
C VAL A 93 -3.76 -9.09 -7.42
N PHE A 94 -2.84 -8.13 -7.31
CA PHE A 94 -1.75 -8.15 -6.34
C PHE A 94 -2.05 -7.16 -5.21
N ILE A 95 -1.98 -7.62 -3.97
CA ILE A 95 -2.17 -6.81 -2.77
C ILE A 95 -0.89 -6.86 -1.96
N PHE A 96 -0.29 -5.70 -1.73
CA PHE A 96 0.85 -5.52 -0.83
C PHE A 96 0.39 -4.69 0.37
N PHE A 97 0.67 -5.18 1.56
CA PHE A 97 0.36 -4.50 2.82
C PHE A 97 1.58 -4.54 3.72
N ASP A 98 1.97 -3.37 4.23
CA ASP A 98 3.12 -3.20 5.11
C ASP A 98 2.75 -2.21 6.22
N ASP A 99 2.61 -2.74 7.43
CA ASP A 99 2.33 -2.04 8.68
C ASP A 99 2.54 -3.04 9.84
N HIS A 100 2.26 -2.61 11.07
CA HIS A 100 2.08 -3.47 12.22
C HIS A 100 0.95 -4.50 12.01
N GLY A 101 1.14 -5.69 12.60
CA GLY A 101 0.27 -6.85 12.36
C GLY A 101 -1.16 -6.72 12.92
N SER A 102 -2.00 -7.69 12.54
CA SER A 102 -3.42 -7.93 12.91
C SER A 102 -4.50 -7.44 11.94
N MET A 103 -4.18 -6.66 10.90
CA MET A 103 -5.21 -6.10 10.00
C MET A 103 -6.08 -7.15 9.31
N PHE A 104 -5.56 -8.35 9.06
CA PHE A 104 -6.28 -9.43 8.36
C PHE A 104 -6.73 -10.59 9.26
N ASP A 105 -6.57 -10.49 10.58
CA ASP A 105 -6.98 -11.58 11.48
C ASP A 105 -8.48 -11.85 11.33
N LYS A 106 -8.82 -13.08 10.94
CA LYS A 106 -10.20 -13.59 10.73
C LYS A 106 -11.03 -12.87 9.64
N LEU A 107 -10.40 -12.08 8.77
CA LEU A 107 -11.13 -11.35 7.71
C LEU A 107 -11.32 -12.15 6.42
N LEU A 108 -10.43 -13.11 6.12
CA LEU A 108 -10.48 -13.85 4.86
C LEU A 108 -11.25 -15.18 5.01
N PRO A 109 -12.24 -15.45 4.14
CA PRO A 109 -12.90 -16.76 4.09
C PRO A 109 -11.95 -17.86 3.59
N LYS A 110 -12.27 -19.11 3.92
CA LYS A 110 -11.53 -20.29 3.42
C LYS A 110 -11.90 -20.58 1.96
N ASP A 111 -11.02 -21.28 1.24
CA ASP A 111 -11.25 -21.80 -0.12
C ASP A 111 -11.54 -20.74 -1.19
N ILE A 112 -10.78 -19.64 -1.14
CA ILE A 112 -10.74 -18.61 -2.17
C ILE A 112 -9.41 -18.70 -2.93
N ASN A 113 -9.39 -18.34 -4.22
CA ASN A 113 -8.20 -18.36 -5.09
C ASN A 113 -7.19 -17.25 -4.70
N ILE A 114 -6.72 -17.28 -3.46
CA ILE A 114 -5.77 -16.33 -2.90
C ILE A 114 -4.51 -17.08 -2.50
N TYR A 115 -3.38 -16.60 -2.99
CA TYR A 115 -2.07 -16.96 -2.47
C TYR A 115 -1.60 -15.83 -1.55
N ALA A 116 -1.18 -16.17 -0.32
CA ALA A 116 -0.74 -15.20 0.67
C ALA A 116 0.66 -15.56 1.20
N THR A 117 1.48 -14.54 1.43
CA THR A 117 2.78 -14.64 2.11
C THR A 117 2.80 -13.62 3.23
N THR A 118 3.22 -14.02 4.44
CA THR A 118 3.31 -13.14 5.61
C THR A 118 4.76 -13.03 6.07
N ALA A 119 5.17 -11.85 6.54
CA ALA A 119 6.52 -11.60 7.03
C ALA A 119 6.84 -12.35 8.34
N SER A 120 5.82 -12.70 9.13
CA SER A 120 5.97 -13.44 10.38
C SER A 120 4.81 -14.44 10.60
N LEU A 121 5.02 -15.37 11.52
CA LEU A 121 3.96 -16.23 12.06
C LEU A 121 3.01 -15.42 12.97
N PRO A 122 1.80 -15.91 13.26
CA PRO A 122 0.83 -15.22 14.14
C PRO A 122 1.34 -14.93 15.55
N THR A 123 2.42 -15.59 15.98
CA THR A 123 3.03 -15.45 17.31
C THR A 123 4.40 -14.80 17.28
N GLU A 124 4.82 -14.24 16.15
CA GLU A 124 6.15 -13.68 15.94
C GLU A 124 6.09 -12.24 15.41
N ASN A 125 7.08 -11.44 15.78
CA ASN A 125 7.24 -10.08 15.27
C ASN A 125 7.99 -10.09 13.94
N SER A 126 7.68 -9.15 13.05
CA SER A 126 8.55 -8.78 11.94
C SER A 126 9.67 -7.86 12.43
N TYR A 127 10.73 -7.72 11.64
CA TYR A 127 11.89 -6.88 11.96
C TYR A 127 11.96 -5.71 10.98
N GLN A 128 12.27 -4.53 11.51
CA GLN A 128 12.66 -3.39 10.69
C GLN A 128 14.13 -3.54 10.27
N TRP A 129 14.45 -3.04 9.08
CA TRP A 129 15.80 -2.98 8.54
C TRP A 129 16.15 -1.54 8.15
N ASP A 130 17.44 -1.25 7.93
CA ASP A 130 17.96 0.06 7.51
C ASP A 130 17.62 1.23 8.45
N LEU A 131 17.98 1.07 9.72
CA LEU A 131 17.82 2.13 10.71
C LEU A 131 18.83 3.25 10.45
N ASP A 132 18.34 4.38 9.95
CA ASP A 132 19.15 5.58 9.79
C ASP A 132 19.37 6.24 11.16
N SER A 133 20.64 6.38 11.55
CA SER A 133 21.06 6.81 12.89
C SER A 133 21.71 8.19 12.89
N THR A 134 21.73 8.86 11.75
CA THR A 134 22.33 10.19 11.57
C THR A 134 21.46 11.29 12.13
#